data_AF-A0A812LXC9-F1
#
_entry.id   AF-A0A812LXC9-F1
#
_cell.length_a   1.000
_cell.length_b   1.000
_cell.length_c   1.000
_cell.angle_alpha   90.00
_cell.angle_beta   90.00
_cell.angle_gamma   90.00
#
_symmetry.space_group_name_H-M   'P 1'
#
loop_
_entity.id
_entity.type
_entity.pdbx_description
1 polymer ?
#
loop_
_entity_poly.entity_id
_entity_poly.type
_entity_poly.pdbx_seq_one_letter_code
_entity_poly.pdbx_strand_id
1 'polypeptide(L)'
;MGRMGLFRDAPQGVAAVASSILACIVLGTLLERFGPGNVHSGLPTFGAIWVVTAAASCAPWNYALTRFFICRTGATFVTLDANQFTCSLMVVLNVIGTATAEATEWGNLGHGVTQILSILVLSEITIHSGMAADTAWRVSLIVPAVFCLVTATGLKLLRRNTSTAARLDVSVTGKITKSLLWDSFEVLKDFRVVVRIMLYSTSIRTELAMNNQLTTRFRTYFLMDAADVSVLAGSFGLLNLVPYLCVHYVDVLCPGHLG
;
A
#
# COMPACT_ATOMS: atom_id res chain seq x y z
N MET A 1 -25.43 -8.80 -12.84
CA MET A 1 -24.65 -7.57 -12.57
C MET A 1 -24.37 -6.85 -13.89
N GLY A 2 -25.32 -6.03 -14.35
CA GLY A 2 -25.27 -5.35 -15.64
C GLY A 2 -24.63 -3.96 -15.56
N ARG A 3 -23.96 -3.59 -16.66
CA ARG A 3 -23.40 -2.27 -17.03
C ARG A 3 -24.05 -1.03 -16.38
N MET A 4 -23.76 -0.76 -15.12
CA MET A 4 -24.09 0.50 -14.43
C MET A 4 -22.91 0.84 -13.52
N GLY A 5 -22.08 1.83 -13.90
CA GLY A 5 -21.06 2.39 -13.00
C GLY A 5 -19.83 2.96 -13.68
N LEU A 6 -19.34 2.34 -14.76
CA LEU A 6 -17.99 2.64 -15.30
C LEU A 6 -17.78 4.12 -15.71
N PHE A 7 -18.84 4.85 -16.09
CA PHE A 7 -18.76 6.26 -16.47
C PHE A 7 -19.26 7.24 -15.38
N ARG A 8 -20.02 6.78 -14.37
CA ARG A 8 -20.55 7.64 -13.29
C ARG A 8 -19.63 7.67 -12.05
N ASP A 9 -18.77 6.66 -11.92
CA ASP A 9 -17.83 6.51 -10.81
C ASP A 9 -16.41 6.98 -11.14
N ALA A 10 -16.15 7.36 -12.41
CA ALA A 10 -14.90 7.95 -12.86
C ALA A 10 -14.35 9.08 -11.96
N PRO A 11 -15.16 10.06 -11.50
CA PRO A 11 -14.65 11.10 -10.59
C PRO A 11 -14.23 10.54 -9.23
N GLN A 12 -14.85 9.46 -8.75
CA GLN A 12 -14.53 8.87 -7.44
C GLN A 12 -13.18 8.16 -7.47
N GLY A 13 -12.88 7.43 -8.55
CA GLY A 13 -11.58 6.77 -8.72
C GLY A 13 -10.43 7.77 -8.84
N VAL A 14 -10.63 8.85 -9.61
CA VAL A 14 -9.62 9.92 -9.74
C VAL A 14 -9.43 10.65 -8.42
N ALA A 15 -10.51 10.98 -7.70
CA ALA A 15 -10.44 11.62 -6.39
C ALA A 15 -9.73 10.72 -5.36
N ALA A 16 -10.00 9.42 -5.37
CA ALA A 16 -9.33 8.44 -4.51
C ALA A 16 -7.82 8.40 -4.77
N VAL A 17 -7.39 8.34 -6.02
CA VAL A 17 -5.95 8.34 -6.37
C VAL A 17 -5.29 9.67 -6.03
N ALA A 18 -5.93 10.80 -6.33
CA ALA A 18 -5.45 12.12 -5.97
C ALA A 18 -5.28 12.27 -4.45
N SER A 19 -6.19 11.69 -3.67
CA SER A 19 -6.14 11.69 -2.21
C SER A 19 -4.90 10.96 -1.68
N SER A 20 -4.49 9.86 -2.31
CA SER A 20 -3.30 9.09 -1.94
C SER A 20 -2.03 9.87 -2.26
N ILE A 21 -1.97 10.59 -3.39
CA ILE A 21 -0.83 11.45 -3.73
C ILE A 21 -0.68 12.56 -2.68
N LEU A 22 -1.78 13.25 -2.37
CA LEU A 22 -1.79 14.29 -1.33
C LEU A 22 -1.43 13.73 0.05
N ALA A 23 -1.90 12.52 0.36
CA ALA A 23 -1.57 11.83 1.59
C ALA A 23 -0.06 11.56 1.69
N CYS A 24 0.59 11.08 0.63
CA CYS A 24 2.03 10.81 0.63
C CYS A 24 2.84 12.09 0.93
N ILE A 25 2.46 13.23 0.35
CA ILE A 25 3.11 14.52 0.60
C ILE A 25 2.97 14.92 2.08
N VAL A 26 1.76 14.84 2.63
CA VAL A 26 1.50 15.18 4.04
C VAL A 26 2.20 14.21 4.99
N LEU A 27 2.17 12.92 4.69
CA LEU A 27 2.79 11.88 5.51
C LEU A 27 4.31 12.01 5.57
N GLY A 28 4.97 12.42 4.47
CA GLY A 28 6.41 12.72 4.49
C GLY A 28 6.73 13.76 5.57
N THR A 29 5.97 14.85 5.63
CA THR A 29 6.15 15.87 6.69
C THR A 29 5.80 15.35 8.09
N LEU A 30 4.87 14.40 8.19
CA LEU A 30 4.41 13.83 9.44
C LEU A 30 5.44 12.84 10.01
N LEU A 31 6.10 12.06 9.16
CA LEU A 31 7.18 11.15 9.53
C LEU A 31 8.35 11.89 10.16
N GLU A 32 8.74 13.02 9.58
CA GLU A 32 9.84 13.81 10.10
C GLU A 32 9.52 14.52 11.41
N ARG A 33 8.25 14.83 11.69
CA ARG A 33 7.83 15.48 12.94
C ARG A 33 7.53 14.50 14.07
N PHE A 34 6.79 13.43 13.78
CA PHE A 34 6.28 12.49 14.77
C PHE A 34 7.09 11.20 14.84
N GLY A 35 8.08 11.05 13.96
CA GLY A 35 8.90 9.86 13.84
C GLY A 35 8.16 8.71 13.15
N PRO A 36 8.91 7.73 12.63
CA PRO A 36 8.35 6.60 11.91
C PRO A 36 7.43 5.75 12.79
N GLY A 37 7.77 5.52 14.06
CA GLY A 37 6.99 4.59 14.91
C GLY A 37 5.51 4.98 15.10
N ASN A 38 5.22 6.26 15.25
CA ASN A 38 3.84 6.73 15.48
C ASN A 38 3.03 6.79 14.18
N VAL A 39 3.67 7.21 13.09
CA VAL A 39 3.00 7.32 11.78
C VAL A 39 2.64 5.92 11.25
N HIS A 40 3.56 4.97 11.31
CA HIS A 40 3.34 3.61 10.78
C HIS A 40 2.25 2.83 11.52
N SER A 41 2.01 3.13 12.80
CA SER A 41 0.93 2.48 13.57
C SER A 41 -0.37 3.29 13.57
N GLY A 42 -0.30 4.62 13.45
CA GLY A 42 -1.45 5.50 13.40
C GLY A 42 -2.26 5.37 12.11
N LEU A 43 -1.60 5.21 10.97
CA LEU A 43 -2.28 5.14 9.67
C LEU A 43 -3.16 3.91 9.47
N PRO A 44 -2.74 2.67 9.76
CA PRO A 44 -3.61 1.51 9.65
C PRO A 44 -4.78 1.57 10.63
N THR A 45 -4.57 2.17 11.81
CA THR A 45 -5.65 2.42 12.78
C THR A 45 -6.69 3.40 12.22
N PHE A 46 -6.25 4.48 11.57
CA PHE A 46 -7.13 5.41 10.85
C PHE A 46 -7.90 4.69 9.73
N GLY A 47 -7.22 3.86 8.94
CA GLY A 47 -7.84 3.07 7.89
C GLY A 47 -8.91 2.12 8.39
N ALA A 48 -8.66 1.40 9.47
CA ALA A 48 -9.61 0.46 10.07
C ALA A 48 -10.94 1.15 10.46
N ILE A 49 -10.87 2.35 11.04
CA ILE A 49 -12.06 3.14 11.40
C ILE A 49 -12.91 3.45 10.16
N TRP A 50 -12.28 3.85 9.06
CA TRP A 50 -12.98 4.15 7.82
C TRP A 50 -13.50 2.89 7.11
N VAL A 51 -12.79 1.76 7.18
CA VAL A 51 -13.29 0.49 6.63
C VAL A 51 -14.57 0.04 7.35
N VAL A 52 -14.63 0.13 8.68
CA VAL A 52 -15.85 -0.18 9.45
C VAL A 52 -16.97 0.81 9.09
N THR A 53 -16.65 2.09 8.93
CA THR A 53 -17.61 3.10 8.49
C THR A 53 -18.15 2.82 7.07
N ALA A 54 -17.33 2.23 6.20
CA ALA A 54 -17.73 1.82 4.85
C ALA A 54 -18.78 0.71 4.89
N ALA A 55 -18.60 -0.28 5.77
CA ALA A 55 -19.53 -1.40 5.92
C ALA A 55 -20.92 -0.93 6.39
N ALA A 56 -20.96 0.09 7.26
CA ALA A 56 -22.20 0.67 7.83
C ALA A 56 -22.88 1.71 6.91
N SER A 57 -22.21 2.20 5.87
CA SER A 57 -22.73 3.26 5.02
C SER A 57 -23.79 2.76 4.03
N CYS A 58 -24.91 3.47 3.88
CA CYS A 58 -25.96 3.10 2.90
C CYS A 58 -26.14 4.11 1.76
N ALA A 59 -25.63 5.34 1.92
CA ALA A 59 -25.79 6.41 0.93
C ALA A 59 -24.63 6.44 -0.10
N PRO A 60 -24.89 6.73 -1.39
CA PRO A 60 -23.87 6.82 -2.43
C PRO A 60 -22.74 7.81 -2.12
N TRP A 61 -23.07 8.94 -1.50
CA TRP A 61 -22.08 9.96 -1.12
C TRP A 61 -21.11 9.46 -0.04
N ASN A 62 -21.61 8.71 0.94
CA ASN A 62 -20.80 8.17 2.02
C ASN A 62 -19.77 7.16 1.48
N TYR A 63 -20.09 6.44 0.41
CA TYR A 63 -19.13 5.53 -0.23
C TYR A 63 -17.97 6.27 -0.90
N ALA A 64 -18.25 7.36 -1.60
CA ALA A 64 -17.20 8.17 -2.22
C ALA A 64 -16.26 8.78 -1.15
N LEU A 65 -16.84 9.31 -0.07
CA LEU A 65 -16.08 9.87 1.06
C LEU A 65 -15.24 8.80 1.76
N THR A 66 -15.82 7.64 2.02
CA THR A 66 -15.12 6.59 2.75
C THR A 66 -13.98 5.99 1.92
N ARG A 67 -14.17 5.85 0.60
CA ARG A 67 -13.07 5.44 -0.30
C ARG A 67 -11.94 6.46 -0.32
N PHE A 68 -12.24 7.75 -0.33
CA PHE A 68 -11.23 8.81 -0.24
C PHE A 68 -10.34 8.65 1.01
N PHE A 69 -10.93 8.35 2.17
CA PHE A 69 -10.16 8.15 3.40
C PHE A 69 -9.47 6.79 3.50
N ILE A 70 -10.07 5.71 3.01
CA ILE A 70 -9.41 4.40 2.96
C ILE A 70 -8.16 4.46 2.07
N CYS A 71 -8.24 5.15 0.92
CA CYS A 71 -7.11 5.32 0.01
C CYS A 71 -5.92 6.07 0.63
N ARG A 72 -6.16 6.94 1.62
CA ARG A 72 -5.10 7.58 2.42
C ARG A 72 -4.32 6.59 3.27
N THR A 73 -4.92 5.47 3.66
CA THR A 73 -4.24 4.38 4.38
C THR A 73 -3.21 3.68 3.50
N GLY A 74 -3.42 3.63 2.18
CA GLY A 74 -2.47 3.07 1.21
C GLY A 74 -1.13 3.83 1.16
N ALA A 75 -1.11 5.10 1.59
CA ALA A 75 0.12 5.87 1.73
C ALA A 75 1.07 5.29 2.80
N THR A 76 0.59 4.38 3.65
CA THR A 76 1.44 3.64 4.62
C THR A 76 2.56 2.87 3.90
N PHE A 77 2.29 2.31 2.72
CA PHE A 77 3.31 1.60 1.93
C PHE A 77 4.42 2.55 1.49
N VAL A 78 4.04 3.73 1.00
CA VAL A 78 5.00 4.76 0.59
C VAL A 78 5.80 5.27 1.78
N THR A 79 5.20 5.40 2.97
CA THR A 79 5.96 5.78 4.17
C THR A 79 6.92 4.71 4.65
N LEU A 80 6.62 3.43 4.44
CA LEU A 80 7.54 2.33 4.74
C LEU A 80 8.77 2.38 3.81
N ASP A 81 8.52 2.56 2.51
CA ASP A 81 9.54 2.63 1.46
C ASP A 81 10.43 3.87 1.61
N ALA A 82 9.80 5.04 1.83
CA ALA A 82 10.50 6.31 2.05
C ALA A 82 11.30 6.34 3.36
N ASN A 83 11.00 5.43 4.29
CA ASN A 83 11.69 5.32 5.56
C ASN A 83 12.99 4.50 5.47
N GLN A 84 13.74 4.69 4.38
CA GLN A 84 15.15 4.27 4.27
C GLN A 84 15.98 4.75 5.47
N PHE A 85 15.59 5.87 6.08
CA PHE A 85 16.20 6.37 7.31
C PHE A 85 16.10 5.41 8.50
N THR A 86 15.00 4.66 8.65
CA THR A 86 14.93 3.62 9.71
C THR A 86 15.75 2.40 9.32
N CYS A 87 15.79 2.04 8.04
CA CYS A 87 16.59 0.91 7.56
C CYS A 87 18.10 1.22 7.72
N SER A 88 18.55 2.46 7.48
CA SER A 88 19.94 2.89 7.73
C SER A 88 20.33 2.85 9.21
N LEU A 89 19.37 2.98 10.13
CA LEU A 89 19.59 2.87 11.56
C LEU A 89 19.66 1.41 12.05
N MET A 90 19.12 0.46 11.26
CA MET A 90 19.06 -0.97 11.61
C MET A 90 20.07 -1.83 10.86
N VAL A 91 20.45 -1.43 9.65
CA VAL A 91 21.28 -2.19 8.71
C VAL A 91 22.52 -1.38 8.36
N VAL A 92 23.65 -2.07 8.17
CA VAL A 92 24.90 -1.45 7.71
C VAL A 92 24.68 -0.82 6.33
N LEU A 93 25.23 0.39 6.10
CA LEU A 93 25.07 1.18 4.88
C LEU A 93 25.37 0.41 3.58
N ASN A 94 26.25 -0.59 3.63
CA ASN A 94 26.61 -1.41 2.47
C ASN A 94 25.45 -2.29 1.95
N VAL A 95 24.46 -2.60 2.79
CA VAL A 95 23.34 -3.52 2.44
C VAL A 95 22.00 -2.80 2.44
N ILE A 96 21.99 -1.48 2.58
CA ILE A 96 20.75 -0.71 2.71
C ILE A 96 19.89 -0.76 1.44
N GLY A 97 20.53 -0.82 0.26
CA GLY A 97 19.85 -0.92 -1.02
C GLY A 97 19.07 -2.23 -1.14
N THR A 98 19.72 -3.36 -0.86
CA THR A 98 19.11 -4.69 -0.90
C THR A 98 18.01 -4.82 0.14
N ALA A 99 18.23 -4.34 1.37
CA ALA A 99 17.23 -4.38 2.44
C ALA A 99 16.00 -3.52 2.14
N THR A 100 16.17 -2.38 1.46
CA THR A 100 15.04 -1.53 1.04
C THR A 100 14.27 -2.17 -0.10
N ALA A 101 14.97 -2.75 -1.08
CA ALA A 101 14.33 -3.45 -2.19
C ALA A 101 13.46 -4.63 -1.70
N GLU A 102 13.97 -5.42 -0.74
CA GLU A 102 13.21 -6.51 -0.13
C GLU A 102 11.91 -5.99 0.52
N ALA A 103 11.99 -4.90 1.29
CA ALA A 103 10.83 -4.32 1.94
C ALA A 103 9.76 -3.84 0.93
N THR A 104 10.17 -3.29 -0.21
CA THR A 104 9.26 -2.89 -1.30
C THR A 104 8.53 -4.11 -1.86
N GLU A 105 9.23 -5.21 -2.10
CA GLU A 105 8.64 -6.41 -2.68
C GLU A 105 7.66 -7.14 -1.75
N TRP A 106 7.94 -7.19 -0.44
CA TRP A 106 6.98 -7.70 0.55
C TRP A 106 5.65 -6.94 0.50
N GLY A 107 5.66 -5.64 0.21
CA GLY A 107 4.43 -4.87 0.03
C GLY A 107 3.68 -5.22 -1.26
N ASN A 108 4.39 -5.46 -2.36
CA ASN A 108 3.78 -5.92 -3.61
C ASN A 108 3.18 -7.32 -3.47
N LEU A 109 3.85 -8.23 -2.75
CA LEU A 109 3.30 -9.54 -2.39
C LEU A 109 2.02 -9.40 -1.55
N GLY A 110 2.02 -8.52 -0.55
CA GLY A 110 0.85 -8.25 0.28
C GLY A 110 -0.38 -7.82 -0.52
N HIS A 111 -0.19 -7.02 -1.58
CA HIS A 111 -1.28 -6.63 -2.49
C HIS A 111 -1.89 -7.86 -3.19
N GLY A 112 -1.07 -8.75 -3.74
CA GLY A 112 -1.53 -9.97 -4.43
C GLY A 112 -2.24 -10.95 -3.48
N VAL A 113 -1.68 -11.18 -2.29
CA VAL A 113 -2.30 -12.05 -1.26
C VAL A 113 -3.65 -11.51 -0.83
N THR A 114 -3.78 -10.18 -0.66
CA THR A 114 -5.04 -9.55 -0.27
C THR A 114 -6.12 -9.74 -1.33
N GLN A 115 -5.78 -9.71 -2.63
CA GLN A 115 -6.74 -9.97 -3.71
C GLN A 115 -7.31 -11.39 -3.65
N ILE A 116 -6.46 -12.38 -3.38
CA ILE A 116 -6.86 -13.79 -3.23
C ILE A 116 -7.76 -13.94 -2.00
N LEU A 117 -7.29 -13.46 -0.84
CA LEU A 117 -8.01 -13.58 0.42
C LEU A 117 -9.38 -12.89 0.38
N SER A 118 -9.48 -11.72 -0.26
CA SER A 118 -10.73 -10.97 -0.33
C SER A 118 -11.85 -11.77 -1.00
N ILE A 119 -11.52 -12.53 -2.04
CA ILE A 119 -12.50 -13.30 -2.80
C ILE A 119 -12.79 -14.64 -2.12
N LEU A 120 -11.79 -15.28 -1.52
CA LEU A 120 -12.01 -16.49 -0.71
C LEU A 120 -12.92 -16.21 0.49
N VAL A 121 -12.66 -15.12 1.23
CA VAL A 121 -13.52 -14.72 2.35
C VAL A 121 -14.94 -14.44 1.89
N LEU A 122 -15.10 -13.79 0.73
CA LEU A 122 -16.43 -13.51 0.18
C LEU A 122 -17.17 -14.79 -0.24
N SER A 123 -16.49 -15.77 -0.86
CA SER A 123 -17.09 -17.04 -1.26
C SER A 123 -17.50 -17.87 -0.05
N GLU A 124 -16.62 -17.96 0.95
CA GLU A 124 -16.90 -18.69 2.21
C GLU A 124 -18.10 -18.09 2.93
N ILE A 125 -18.15 -16.75 3.08
CA ILE A 125 -19.30 -16.07 3.69
C ILE A 125 -20.57 -16.37 2.89
N THR A 126 -20.54 -16.25 1.56
CA THR A 126 -21.75 -16.44 0.73
C THR A 126 -22.27 -17.88 0.81
N ILE A 127 -21.37 -18.87 0.81
CA ILE A 127 -21.73 -20.30 0.83
C ILE A 127 -22.20 -20.75 2.21
N HIS A 128 -21.49 -20.37 3.28
CA HIS A 128 -21.80 -20.83 4.64
C HIS A 128 -22.92 -20.06 5.33
N SER A 129 -23.10 -18.77 5.04
CA SER A 129 -24.11 -17.94 5.71
C SER A 129 -25.41 -17.78 4.91
N GLY A 130 -25.44 -18.18 3.63
CA GLY A 130 -26.62 -18.05 2.76
C GLY A 130 -27.12 -16.61 2.59
N MET A 131 -26.30 -15.62 2.94
CA MET A 131 -26.68 -14.22 2.95
C MET A 131 -26.76 -13.64 1.53
N ALA A 132 -27.67 -12.69 1.33
CA ALA A 132 -27.75 -11.93 0.09
C ALA A 132 -26.41 -11.25 -0.22
N ALA A 133 -26.05 -11.19 -1.49
CA ALA A 133 -24.76 -10.65 -1.95
C ALA A 133 -24.49 -9.23 -1.41
N ASP A 134 -25.52 -8.40 -1.23
CA ASP A 134 -25.39 -7.04 -0.67
C ASP A 134 -24.91 -7.01 0.79
N THR A 135 -25.28 -8.01 1.59
CA THR A 135 -24.83 -8.09 2.99
C THR A 135 -23.46 -8.77 3.08
N ALA A 136 -23.20 -9.76 2.21
CA ALA A 136 -21.95 -10.53 2.21
C ALA A 136 -20.71 -9.65 2.01
N TRP A 137 -20.73 -8.68 1.08
CA TRP A 137 -19.58 -7.81 0.86
C TRP A 137 -19.33 -6.85 2.02
N ARG A 138 -20.38 -6.40 2.72
CA ARG A 138 -20.25 -5.53 3.91
C ARG A 138 -19.62 -6.26 5.08
N VAL A 139 -20.03 -7.52 5.30
CA VAL A 139 -19.45 -8.37 6.35
C VAL A 139 -18.01 -8.74 6.03
N SER A 140 -17.69 -8.97 4.75
CA SER A 140 -16.32 -9.24 4.30
C SER A 140 -15.35 -8.09 4.63
N LEU A 141 -15.81 -6.83 4.67
CA LEU A 141 -14.99 -5.67 5.06
C LEU A 141 -14.54 -5.67 6.54
N ILE A 142 -15.14 -6.48 7.41
CA ILE A 142 -14.71 -6.60 8.80
C ILE A 142 -13.34 -7.29 8.88
N VAL A 143 -13.09 -8.28 8.02
CA VAL A 143 -11.82 -9.03 7.99
C VAL A 143 -10.61 -8.13 7.76
N PRO A 144 -10.54 -7.28 6.71
CA PRO A 144 -9.42 -6.36 6.52
C PRO A 144 -9.34 -5.30 7.63
N ALA A 145 -10.47 -4.86 8.21
CA ALA A 145 -10.44 -3.90 9.32
C ALA A 145 -9.75 -4.49 10.57
N VAL A 146 -10.07 -5.74 10.92
CA VAL A 146 -9.41 -6.44 12.03
C VAL A 146 -7.93 -6.65 11.73
N PHE A 147 -7.58 -7.05 10.51
CA PHE A 147 -6.18 -7.22 10.12
C PHE A 147 -5.37 -5.92 10.23
N CYS A 148 -5.93 -4.77 9.83
CA CYS A 148 -5.31 -3.46 10.02
C CYS A 148 -5.09 -3.11 11.49
N LEU A 149 -6.01 -3.46 12.40
CA LEU A 149 -5.84 -3.21 13.84
C LEU A 149 -4.81 -4.13 14.49
N VAL A 150 -4.82 -5.42 14.12
CA VAL A 150 -3.85 -6.41 14.60
C VAL A 150 -2.44 -6.03 14.15
N THR A 151 -2.27 -5.65 12.88
CA THR A 151 -0.97 -5.21 12.35
C THR A 151 -0.49 -3.90 12.98
N ALA A 152 -1.38 -2.91 13.18
CA ALA A 152 -1.05 -1.67 13.89
C ALA A 152 -0.58 -1.92 15.33
N THR A 153 -1.27 -2.81 16.03
CA THR A 153 -0.96 -3.17 17.43
C THR A 153 0.32 -3.99 17.49
N GLY A 154 0.46 -4.99 16.61
CA GLY A 154 1.65 -5.81 16.45
C GLY A 154 2.88 -4.95 16.20
N LEU A 155 2.80 -3.97 15.30
CA LEU A 155 3.91 -3.05 15.03
C LEU A 155 4.32 -2.25 16.26
N LYS A 156 3.35 -1.75 17.06
CA LYS A 156 3.66 -1.05 18.32
C LYS A 156 4.35 -1.96 19.35
N LEU A 157 3.88 -3.21 19.47
CA LEU A 157 4.43 -4.19 20.42
C LEU A 157 5.82 -4.67 20.00
N LEU A 158 6.01 -5.05 18.73
CA LEU A 158 7.30 -5.49 18.19
C LEU A 158 8.34 -4.36 18.26
N ARG A 159 7.94 -3.11 18.00
CA ARG A 159 8.82 -1.94 18.16
C ARG A 159 9.25 -1.73 19.61
N ARG A 160 8.35 -1.95 20.58
CA ARG A 160 8.67 -1.82 22.00
C ARG A 160 9.69 -2.86 22.47
N ASN A 161 9.69 -4.04 21.82
CA ASN A 161 10.58 -5.16 22.15
C ASN A 161 11.93 -5.11 21.43
N THR A 162 12.13 -4.20 20.46
CA THR A 162 13.42 -4.01 19.78
C THR A 162 14.23 -2.92 20.48
N SER A 163 15.49 -3.24 20.82
CA SER A 163 16.44 -2.33 21.52
C SER A 163 16.74 -1.03 20.78
N THR A 164 16.34 -0.95 19.50
CA THR A 164 16.46 0.23 18.61
C THR A 164 15.37 1.29 18.86
N ALA A 165 14.39 1.05 19.74
CA ALA A 165 13.29 1.98 20.01
C ALA A 165 13.76 3.39 20.42
N ALA A 166 14.92 3.51 21.08
CA ALA A 166 15.53 4.76 21.50
C ALA A 166 16.29 5.51 20.37
N ARG A 167 16.68 4.83 19.29
CA ARG A 167 17.44 5.42 18.15
C ARG A 167 16.55 6.01 17.06
N LEU A 168 15.24 5.78 17.14
CA LEU A 168 14.23 6.23 16.17
C LEU A 168 13.49 7.49 16.63
N ASP A 169 13.95 8.11 17.72
CA ASP A 169 13.36 9.31 18.26
C ASP A 169 13.96 10.55 17.57
N VAL A 170 13.09 11.36 16.97
CA VAL A 170 13.45 12.54 16.16
C VAL A 170 14.23 13.57 16.97
N SER A 171 14.09 13.51 18.29
CA SER A 171 14.79 14.31 19.30
C SER A 171 16.32 14.11 19.32
N VAL A 172 16.84 12.97 18.82
CA VAL A 172 18.29 12.67 18.82
C VAL A 172 18.98 13.00 17.49
N THR A 173 18.23 13.17 16.38
CA THR A 173 18.78 13.36 15.02
C THR A 173 18.98 14.83 14.61
N GLY A 174 18.54 15.81 15.40
CA GLY A 174 19.00 17.19 15.23
C GLY A 174 18.73 17.85 13.87
N LYS A 175 17.56 17.63 13.27
CA LYS A 175 17.05 18.49 12.17
C LYS A 175 15.64 18.99 12.48
N ILE A 176 15.55 19.90 13.43
CA ILE A 176 14.39 20.79 13.57
C ILE A 176 14.77 22.11 12.89
N THR A 177 14.74 22.15 11.56
CA THR A 177 14.73 23.43 10.85
C THR A 177 13.63 23.41 9.80
N LYS A 178 12.80 24.44 9.89
CA LYS A 178 11.47 24.58 9.29
C LYS A 178 11.51 24.64 7.75
N SER A 179 10.32 24.38 7.18
CA SER A 179 9.83 24.56 5.81
C SER A 179 10.22 23.49 4.76
N LEU A 180 9.65 22.30 4.96
CA LEU A 180 9.99 21.05 4.28
C LEU A 180 9.40 20.86 2.87
N LEU A 181 8.21 21.41 2.60
CA LEU A 181 7.60 21.30 1.27
C LEU A 181 8.42 22.03 0.20
N TRP A 182 9.05 23.14 0.59
CA TRP A 182 9.81 23.99 -0.32
C TRP A 182 11.13 23.36 -0.77
N ASP A 183 11.75 22.54 0.09
CA ASP A 183 12.98 21.81 -0.25
C ASP A 183 12.71 20.71 -1.29
N SER A 184 11.53 20.07 -1.22
CA SER A 184 11.08 19.13 -2.26
C SER A 184 10.89 19.79 -3.62
N PHE A 185 10.52 21.08 -3.66
CA PHE A 185 10.43 21.84 -4.91
C PHE A 185 11.79 22.22 -5.49
N GLU A 186 12.83 22.32 -4.66
CA GLU A 186 14.20 22.55 -5.13
C GLU A 186 14.73 21.34 -5.91
N VAL A 187 14.48 20.13 -5.39
CA VAL A 187 14.85 18.86 -6.05
C VAL A 187 14.11 18.65 -7.38
N LEU A 188 12.90 19.21 -7.51
CA LEU A 188 12.13 19.16 -8.76
C LEU A 188 12.73 20.02 -9.89
N LYS A 189 13.70 20.89 -9.60
CA LYS A 189 14.39 21.68 -10.65
C LYS A 189 15.32 20.82 -11.49
N ASP A 190 15.76 19.67 -10.99
CA ASP A 190 16.60 18.75 -11.75
C ASP A 190 15.79 17.95 -12.77
N PHE A 191 16.02 18.22 -14.05
CA PHE A 191 15.34 17.54 -15.15
C PHE A 191 15.45 16.00 -15.08
N ARG A 192 16.58 15.48 -14.59
CA ARG A 192 16.81 14.03 -14.41
C ARG A 192 15.82 13.41 -13.41
N VAL A 193 15.50 14.13 -12.34
CA VAL A 193 14.56 13.69 -11.30
C VAL A 193 13.15 13.68 -11.88
N VAL A 194 12.78 14.73 -12.62
CA VAL A 194 11.46 14.82 -13.28
C VAL A 194 11.24 13.66 -14.25
N VAL A 195 12.26 13.30 -15.05
CA VAL A 195 12.18 12.16 -15.97
C VAL A 195 11.98 10.83 -15.21
N ARG A 196 12.69 10.61 -14.09
CA ARG A 196 12.48 9.41 -13.25
C ARG A 196 11.08 9.36 -12.65
N ILE A 197 10.55 10.48 -12.17
CA ILE A 197 9.19 10.55 -11.63
C ILE A 197 8.17 10.18 -12.70
N MET A 198 8.32 10.72 -13.91
CA MET A 198 7.41 10.44 -15.02
C MET A 198 7.45 8.97 -15.46
N LEU A 199 8.65 8.40 -15.59
CA LEU A 199 8.83 7.00 -15.96
C LEU A 199 8.22 6.07 -14.89
N TYR A 200 8.57 6.30 -13.63
CA TYR A 200 8.07 5.51 -12.50
C TYR A 200 6.55 5.61 -12.34
N SER A 201 5.99 6.82 -12.45
CA SER A 201 4.54 7.02 -12.43
C SER A 201 3.84 6.29 -13.59
N THR A 202 4.47 6.18 -14.75
CA THR A 202 3.89 5.48 -15.90
C THR A 202 3.89 3.98 -15.64
N SER A 203 5.00 3.42 -15.15
CA SER A 203 5.12 2.00 -14.79
C SER A 203 4.09 1.59 -13.73
N ILE A 204 4.01 2.31 -12.60
CA ILE A 204 3.02 2.03 -11.54
C ILE A 204 1.59 2.16 -12.07
N ARG A 205 1.31 3.16 -12.91
CA ARG A 205 -0.02 3.33 -13.48
C ARG A 205 -0.39 2.15 -14.36
N THR A 206 0.53 1.67 -15.20
CA THR A 206 0.27 0.50 -16.04
C THR A 206 0.04 -0.75 -15.22
N GLU A 207 0.79 -0.95 -14.14
CA GLU A 207 0.61 -2.07 -13.21
C GLU A 207 -0.78 -2.02 -12.54
N LEU A 208 -1.17 -0.87 -12.00
CA LEU A 208 -2.47 -0.71 -11.36
C LEU A 208 -3.63 -0.84 -12.36
N ALA A 209 -3.46 -0.32 -13.58
CA ALA A 209 -4.46 -0.44 -14.64
C ALA A 209 -4.63 -1.90 -15.09
N MET A 210 -3.54 -2.65 -15.19
CA MET A 210 -3.58 -4.09 -15.45
C MET A 210 -4.33 -4.79 -14.32
N ASN A 211 -3.92 -4.63 -13.06
CA ASN A 211 -4.55 -5.30 -11.91
C ASN A 211 -6.05 -5.01 -11.78
N ASN A 212 -6.49 -3.78 -12.09
CA ASN A 212 -7.91 -3.42 -12.02
C ASN A 212 -8.74 -4.02 -13.18
N GLN A 213 -8.17 -4.16 -14.38
CA GLN A 213 -8.89 -4.70 -15.54
C GLN A 213 -8.78 -6.22 -15.66
N LEU A 214 -7.70 -6.81 -15.14
CA LEU A 214 -7.36 -8.22 -15.30
C LEU A 214 -8.48 -9.14 -14.81
N THR A 215 -8.94 -8.91 -13.57
CA THR A 215 -10.05 -9.67 -12.96
C THR A 215 -11.33 -9.57 -13.79
N THR A 216 -11.64 -8.37 -14.29
CA THR A 216 -12.85 -8.17 -15.10
C THR A 216 -12.73 -8.88 -16.45
N ARG A 217 -11.56 -8.81 -17.10
CA ARG A 217 -11.32 -9.44 -18.41
C ARG A 217 -11.38 -10.96 -18.33
N PHE A 218 -10.76 -11.58 -17.31
CA PHE A 218 -10.82 -13.03 -17.15
C PHE A 218 -12.25 -13.53 -16.88
N ARG A 219 -13.04 -12.77 -16.11
CA ARG A 219 -14.45 -13.10 -15.89
C ARG A 219 -15.31 -12.98 -17.15
N THR A 220 -15.13 -11.92 -17.94
CA THR A 220 -16.02 -11.67 -19.09
C THR A 220 -15.61 -12.40 -20.36
N TYR A 221 -14.31 -12.62 -20.60
CA TYR A 221 -13.82 -13.25 -21.83
C TYR A 221 -13.55 -14.74 -21.67
N PHE A 222 -13.01 -15.16 -20.52
CA PHE A 222 -12.65 -16.56 -20.28
C PHE A 222 -13.67 -17.31 -19.42
N LEU A 223 -14.75 -16.64 -18.98
CA LEU A 223 -15.86 -17.21 -18.19
C LEU A 223 -15.38 -17.99 -16.96
N MET A 224 -14.24 -17.60 -16.39
CA MET A 224 -13.64 -18.27 -15.24
C MET A 224 -14.40 -17.95 -13.94
N ASP A 225 -14.32 -18.87 -12.97
CA ASP A 225 -14.93 -18.68 -11.66
C ASP A 225 -14.21 -17.61 -10.81
N ALA A 226 -14.86 -17.13 -9.74
CA ALA A 226 -14.35 -16.06 -8.87
C ALA A 226 -13.01 -16.45 -8.26
N ALA A 227 -12.92 -17.69 -7.79
CA ALA A 227 -11.76 -18.19 -7.09
C ALA A 227 -10.54 -18.23 -8.03
N ASP A 228 -10.69 -18.83 -9.21
CA ASP A 228 -9.60 -19.01 -10.18
C ASP A 228 -9.06 -17.68 -10.69
N VAL A 229 -9.95 -16.72 -11.00
CA VAL A 229 -9.53 -15.39 -11.45
C VAL A 229 -8.75 -14.64 -10.37
N SER A 230 -9.11 -14.85 -9.10
CA SER A 230 -8.46 -14.17 -7.98
C SER A 230 -7.09 -14.74 -7.70
N VAL A 231 -6.92 -16.07 -7.82
CA VAL A 231 -5.62 -16.74 -7.75
C VAL A 231 -4.72 -16.26 -8.89
N LEU A 232 -5.26 -16.17 -10.12
CA LEU A 232 -4.50 -15.70 -11.28
C LEU A 232 -4.12 -14.21 -11.16
N ALA A 233 -5.04 -13.35 -10.72
CA ALA A 233 -4.74 -11.94 -10.48
C ALA A 233 -3.72 -11.75 -9.34
N GLY A 234 -3.89 -12.47 -8.23
CA GLY A 234 -2.95 -12.43 -7.11
C GLY A 234 -1.56 -12.96 -7.47
N SER A 235 -1.47 -13.94 -8.37
CA SER A 235 -0.19 -14.46 -8.87
C SER A 235 0.65 -13.39 -9.56
N PHE A 236 0.02 -12.43 -10.24
CA PHE A 236 0.73 -11.31 -10.86
C PHE A 236 1.42 -10.42 -9.81
N GLY A 237 0.78 -10.21 -8.65
CA GLY A 237 1.40 -9.53 -7.51
C GLY A 237 2.55 -10.33 -6.89
N LEU A 238 2.48 -11.67 -6.93
CA LEU A 238 3.52 -12.58 -6.42
C LEU A 238 4.74 -12.68 -7.35
N LEU A 239 4.60 -12.43 -8.65
CA LEU A 239 5.72 -12.44 -9.61
C LEU A 239 6.80 -11.41 -9.26
N ASN A 240 6.44 -10.36 -8.53
CA ASN A 240 7.37 -9.33 -8.07
C ASN A 240 8.43 -9.83 -7.08
N LEU A 241 8.37 -11.09 -6.63
CA LEU A 241 9.36 -11.72 -5.74
C LEU A 241 10.53 -12.40 -6.48
N VAL A 242 10.33 -12.71 -7.77
CA VAL A 242 11.36 -13.34 -8.63
C VAL A 242 12.50 -12.38 -8.98
N PRO A 243 12.25 -11.09 -9.29
CA PRO A 243 13.29 -10.10 -9.52
C PRO A 243 14.29 -9.97 -8.36
N TYR A 244 13.86 -9.96 -7.10
CA TYR A 244 14.78 -9.96 -5.96
C TYR A 244 15.69 -11.16 -5.90
N LEU A 245 15.15 -12.38 -6.10
CA LEU A 245 16.00 -13.58 -6.11
C LEU A 245 17.10 -13.45 -7.17
N CYS A 246 16.77 -12.88 -8.34
CA CYS A 246 17.73 -12.59 -9.40
C CYS A 246 18.71 -11.47 -9.02
N VAL A 247 18.26 -10.36 -8.44
CA VAL A 247 19.14 -9.24 -8.04
C VAL A 247 20.11 -9.67 -6.94
N HIS A 248 19.61 -10.37 -5.92
CA HIS A 248 20.45 -10.92 -4.87
C HIS A 248 21.45 -11.96 -5.42
N TYR A 249 21.05 -12.76 -6.41
CA TYR A 249 21.97 -13.68 -7.09
C TYR A 249 23.05 -12.94 -7.87
N VAL A 250 22.71 -11.84 -8.57
CA VAL A 250 23.66 -11.01 -9.32
C VAL A 250 24.62 -10.26 -8.37
N ASP A 251 24.13 -9.71 -7.26
CA ASP A 251 24.96 -9.03 -6.26
C ASP A 251 25.95 -9.99 -5.58
N VAL A 252 25.55 -11.25 -5.36
CA VAL A 252 26.43 -12.30 -4.83
C VAL A 252 27.48 -12.75 -5.87
N LEU A 253 27.13 -12.77 -7.16
CA LEU A 253 28.08 -13.13 -8.23
C LEU A 253 29.02 -12.00 -8.64
N CYS A 254 28.63 -10.74 -8.50
CA CYS A 254 29.41 -9.56 -8.88
C CYS A 254 29.50 -8.54 -7.73
N PRO A 255 30.24 -8.82 -6.65
CA PRO A 255 30.43 -7.84 -5.59
C PRO A 255 31.31 -6.68 -6.10
N GLY A 256 30.71 -5.50 -6.35
CA GLY A 256 31.45 -4.23 -6.51
C GLY A 256 31.28 -3.44 -7.81
N HIS A 257 30.20 -3.60 -8.59
CA HIS A 257 30.00 -2.84 -9.84
C HIS A 257 28.80 -1.88 -9.89
N LEU A 258 28.08 -1.69 -8.78
CA LEU A 258 26.89 -0.82 -8.72
C LEU A 258 26.96 0.23 -7.61
N GLY A 259 28.16 0.76 -7.35
CA GLY A 259 28.36 1.96 -6.52
C GLY A 259 28.09 3.25 -7.29
#